data_AF-W0F6T2-F1
#
_entry.id   AF-W0F6T2-F1
#
_cell.length_a   1.000
_cell.length_b   1.000
_cell.length_c   1.000
_cell.angle_alpha   90.00
_cell.angle_beta   90.00
_cell.angle_gamma   90.00
#
_symmetry.space_group_name_H-M   'P 1'
#
loop_
_entity.id
_entity.type
_entity.pdbx_description
1 polymer ?
#
loop_
_entity_poly.entity_id
_entity_poly.type
_entity_poly.pdbx_seq_one_letter_code
_entity_poly.pdbx_strand_id
1 'polypeptide(L)'
;MENHSLNRTFIFILLLVPLFDSMTGLLVRGDTLSAGGLGTPSQIIRFLLIGLSLLIIQSKQRYRILAIMCLYMLLIEAVAFVAHQSFQGLAIGLVFSYKFIYAAFIYFALEKIIQKEHFDEKALVRLMYKFTAILCFTFIIGDVLAIRLGISNSFFRSQGLFSSGNGLGLLLGALSFILRFGFKQRYLKGIGPKALYSLTLVCLMLIATKASVIFLVLNFIFMLWSIPSLYRSFLIIAFLVLIFIYADKILASLNIAFELLIFRFENKTSWLGFLMSGRESYLDTAFTAFKQSPFLPLRILFGAGSFLSYELPTQYTLNYKMLEMDIFDTFFIYGIIGVCLYFTFMIYCIRKSFKKSRILGWCTVTLFAHSMFAGHTLFNGLSATALVFILLLIKQGGAPTQKTSQTTYL
;
A
#
# COMPACT_ATOMS: atom_id res chain seq x y z
N MET A 1 -26.46 6.69 21.85
CA MET A 1 -26.77 6.00 20.58
C MET A 1 -26.05 6.61 19.37
N GLU A 2 -25.85 7.94 19.28
CA GLU A 2 -25.20 8.61 18.13
C GLU A 2 -23.80 8.09 17.76
N ASN A 3 -22.95 7.82 18.75
CA ASN A 3 -21.59 7.36 18.49
C ASN A 3 -21.51 5.95 17.85
N HIS A 4 -22.44 5.06 18.14
CA HIS A 4 -22.45 3.72 17.52
C HIS A 4 -22.84 3.78 16.05
N SER A 5 -23.79 4.67 15.70
CA SER A 5 -24.16 4.93 14.31
C SER A 5 -22.96 5.45 13.52
N LEU A 6 -22.23 6.44 14.07
CA LEU A 6 -21.04 7.01 13.47
C LEU A 6 -19.94 5.96 13.22
N ASN A 7 -19.67 5.09 14.20
CA ASN A 7 -18.67 4.02 14.09
C ASN A 7 -19.02 3.02 12.98
N ARG A 8 -20.29 2.64 12.87
CA ARG A 8 -20.77 1.74 11.81
C ARG A 8 -20.67 2.39 10.43
N THR A 9 -21.06 3.66 10.31
CA THR A 9 -20.93 4.45 9.08
C THR A 9 -19.48 4.57 8.65
N PHE A 10 -18.55 4.84 9.58
CA PHE A 10 -17.11 4.89 9.29
C PHE A 10 -16.60 3.56 8.73
N ILE A 11 -16.92 2.44 9.37
CA ILE A 11 -16.52 1.11 8.91
C ILE A 11 -17.10 0.81 7.53
N PHE A 12 -18.37 1.15 7.31
CA PHE A 12 -19.04 0.93 6.03
C PHE A 12 -18.35 1.72 4.90
N ILE A 13 -18.07 3.00 5.11
CA ILE A 13 -17.38 3.84 4.12
C ILE A 13 -15.95 3.32 3.88
N LEU A 14 -15.24 2.90 4.93
CA LEU A 14 -13.91 2.29 4.79
C LEU A 14 -13.95 1.05 3.89
N LEU A 15 -14.97 0.20 4.03
CA LEU A 15 -15.16 -0.99 3.19
C LEU A 15 -15.45 -0.65 1.72
N LEU A 16 -15.98 0.55 1.44
CA LEU A 16 -16.25 1.02 0.07
C LEU A 16 -15.05 1.70 -0.61
N VAL A 17 -13.97 2.01 0.11
CA VAL A 17 -12.78 2.67 -0.46
C VAL A 17 -12.27 1.98 -1.75
N PRO A 18 -12.14 0.64 -1.83
CA PRO A 18 -11.75 -0.05 -3.06
C PRO A 18 -12.60 0.31 -4.29
N LEU A 19 -13.91 0.47 -4.11
CA LEU A 19 -14.83 0.81 -5.19
C LEU A 19 -14.55 2.21 -5.74
N PHE A 20 -14.35 3.18 -4.86
CA PHE A 20 -14.05 4.57 -5.26
C PHE A 20 -12.65 4.73 -5.87
N ASP A 21 -11.68 3.94 -5.40
CA ASP A 21 -10.36 3.86 -6.04
C ASP A 21 -10.46 3.25 -7.45
N SER A 22 -11.30 2.23 -7.64
CA SER A 22 -11.61 1.66 -8.97
C SER A 22 -12.34 2.65 -9.87
N MET A 23 -13.29 3.44 -9.35
CA MET A 23 -13.96 4.49 -10.13
C MET A 23 -12.97 5.58 -10.55
N THR A 24 -12.05 5.95 -9.66
CA THR A 24 -11.00 6.92 -9.99
C THR A 24 -10.11 6.41 -11.12
N GLY A 25 -9.68 5.15 -11.06
CA GLY A 25 -8.86 4.59 -12.13
C GLY A 25 -9.61 4.41 -13.45
N LEU A 26 -10.92 4.16 -13.44
CA LEU A 26 -11.74 4.22 -14.65
C LEU A 26 -11.68 5.61 -15.30
N LEU A 27 -11.88 6.68 -14.52
CA LEU A 27 -11.87 8.05 -15.03
C LEU A 27 -10.49 8.47 -15.53
N VAL A 28 -9.42 8.08 -14.83
CA VAL A 28 -8.04 8.39 -15.22
C VAL A 28 -7.62 7.61 -16.46
N ARG A 29 -8.02 6.34 -16.59
CA ARG A 29 -7.66 5.49 -17.73
C ARG A 29 -8.54 5.71 -18.96
N GLY A 30 -9.73 6.27 -18.77
CA GLY A 30 -10.62 6.71 -19.85
C GLY A 30 -10.35 8.15 -20.31
N ASP A 31 -9.20 8.73 -19.97
CA ASP A 31 -8.76 10.09 -20.31
C ASP A 31 -9.70 11.24 -19.89
N THR A 32 -10.69 10.97 -19.03
CA THR A 32 -11.61 11.99 -18.51
C THR A 32 -10.99 12.85 -17.42
N LEU A 33 -10.01 12.32 -16.68
CA LEU A 33 -9.28 13.02 -15.63
C LEU A 33 -7.78 12.77 -15.76
N SER A 34 -6.97 13.80 -15.54
CA SER A 34 -5.52 13.65 -15.49
C SER A 34 -5.07 12.85 -14.27
N ALA A 35 -3.94 12.15 -14.40
CA ALA A 35 -3.28 11.50 -13.27
C ALA A 35 -2.87 12.57 -12.24
N GLY A 36 -3.47 12.51 -11.04
CA GLY A 36 -3.27 13.54 -10.01
C GLY A 36 -4.28 14.68 -10.03
N GLY A 37 -5.34 14.58 -10.85
CA GLY A 37 -6.44 15.54 -10.89
C GLY A 37 -7.09 15.78 -9.52
N LEU A 38 -7.67 16.97 -9.36
CA LEU A 38 -8.38 17.38 -8.15
C LEU A 38 -9.81 16.83 -8.16
N GLY A 39 -10.35 16.53 -6.98
CA GLY A 39 -11.73 16.10 -6.79
C GLY A 39 -12.04 14.68 -7.29
N THR A 40 -11.04 13.82 -7.42
CA THR A 40 -11.29 12.42 -7.85
C THR A 40 -12.18 11.68 -6.84
N PRO A 41 -12.96 10.66 -7.26
CA PRO A 41 -13.82 9.90 -6.37
C PRO A 41 -13.08 9.35 -5.12
N SER A 42 -11.84 8.89 -5.31
CA SER A 42 -10.97 8.43 -4.21
C SER A 42 -10.56 9.54 -3.24
N GLN A 43 -10.36 10.77 -3.72
CA GLN A 43 -10.09 11.92 -2.85
C GLN A 43 -11.32 12.26 -2.02
N ILE A 44 -12.50 12.31 -2.63
CA ILE A 44 -13.77 12.63 -1.95
C ILE A 44 -14.03 11.66 -0.80
N ILE A 45 -13.96 10.35 -1.04
CA ILE A 45 -14.20 9.36 0.02
C ILE A 45 -13.15 9.43 1.14
N ARG A 46 -11.89 9.73 0.81
CA ARG A 46 -10.83 9.88 1.82
C ARG A 46 -11.02 11.14 2.65
N PHE A 47 -11.44 12.26 2.06
CA PHE A 47 -11.80 13.46 2.80
C PHE A 47 -13.00 13.23 3.73
N LEU A 48 -14.02 12.52 3.26
CA LEU A 48 -15.15 12.11 4.09
C LEU A 48 -14.67 11.27 5.30
N LEU A 49 -13.80 10.30 5.08
CA LEU A 49 -13.23 9.50 6.17
C LEU A 49 -12.36 10.32 7.13
N ILE A 50 -11.61 11.32 6.65
CA ILE A 50 -10.85 12.25 7.52
C ILE A 50 -11.82 13.05 8.39
N GLY A 51 -12.89 13.59 7.80
CA GLY A 51 -13.93 14.31 8.53
C GLY A 51 -14.59 13.45 9.62
N LEU A 52 -14.98 12.22 9.28
CA LEU A 52 -15.53 11.27 10.25
C LEU A 52 -14.50 10.88 11.33
N SER A 53 -13.22 10.73 10.96
CA SER A 53 -12.13 10.45 11.91
C SER A 53 -12.00 11.56 12.95
N LEU A 54 -12.13 12.82 12.54
CA LEU A 54 -12.13 13.97 13.45
C LEU A 54 -13.27 13.87 14.46
N LEU A 55 -14.45 13.43 14.08
CA LEU A 55 -15.58 13.28 15.01
C LEU A 55 -15.40 12.11 16.00
N ILE A 56 -14.66 11.06 15.60
CA ILE A 56 -14.49 9.82 16.38
C ILE A 56 -13.37 9.92 17.41
N ILE A 57 -12.21 10.51 17.07
CA ILE A 57 -10.97 10.40 17.84
C ILE A 57 -11.10 10.95 19.27
N GLN A 58 -11.86 12.04 19.46
CA GLN A 58 -12.25 12.67 20.74
C GLN A 58 -11.14 12.65 21.81
N SER A 59 -9.88 12.89 21.41
CA SER A 59 -8.71 12.82 22.28
C SER A 59 -7.78 14.00 22.00
N LYS A 60 -7.61 14.87 23.00
CA LYS A 60 -6.77 16.08 22.89
C LYS A 60 -5.35 15.76 22.43
N GLN A 61 -4.73 14.70 22.96
CA GLN A 61 -3.37 14.30 22.59
C GLN A 61 -3.30 13.83 21.13
N ARG A 62 -4.24 13.00 20.68
CA ARG A 62 -4.27 12.51 19.29
C ARG A 62 -4.53 13.65 18.30
N TYR A 63 -5.42 14.60 18.63
CA TYR A 63 -5.61 15.80 17.81
C TYR A 63 -4.37 16.66 17.73
N ARG A 64 -3.63 16.85 18.84
CA ARG A 64 -2.35 17.58 18.80
C ARG A 64 -1.34 16.92 17.86
N ILE A 65 -1.20 15.59 17.92
CA ILE A 65 -0.32 14.85 17.00
C ILE A 65 -0.74 15.06 15.54
N LEU A 66 -2.03 14.88 15.23
CA LEU A 66 -2.56 15.06 13.88
C LEU A 66 -2.39 16.50 13.39
N ALA A 67 -2.65 17.49 14.25
CA ALA A 67 -2.48 18.91 13.93
C ALA A 67 -1.00 19.25 13.65
N ILE A 68 -0.06 18.72 14.43
CA ILE A 68 1.38 18.90 14.19
C ILE A 68 1.77 18.27 12.84
N MET A 69 1.29 17.06 12.53
CA MET A 69 1.55 16.42 11.23
C MET A 69 0.99 17.23 10.06
N CYS A 70 -0.26 17.70 10.16
CA CYS A 70 -0.88 18.55 9.14
C CYS A 70 -0.12 19.87 8.98
N LEU A 71 0.24 20.53 10.09
CA LEU A 71 0.96 21.80 10.08
C LEU A 71 2.34 21.64 9.42
N TYR A 72 3.07 20.58 9.74
CA TYR A 72 4.36 20.28 9.12
C TYR A 72 4.24 20.17 7.60
N MET A 73 3.26 19.39 7.10
CA MET A 73 3.07 19.23 5.66
C MET A 73 2.62 20.53 4.98
N LEU A 74 1.69 21.25 5.60
CA LEU A 74 1.23 22.55 5.09
C LEU A 74 2.38 23.56 5.03
N LEU A 75 3.25 23.58 6.03
CA LEU A 75 4.38 24.50 6.08
C LEU A 75 5.38 24.20 4.97
N ILE A 76 5.71 22.93 4.73
CA ILE A 76 6.63 22.55 3.64
C ILE A 76 6.05 22.94 2.28
N GLU A 77 4.77 22.62 2.01
CA GLU A 77 4.14 22.98 0.73
C GLU A 77 3.98 24.50 0.57
N ALA A 78 3.72 25.23 1.66
CA ALA A 78 3.65 26.70 1.63
C ALA A 78 5.02 27.34 1.33
N VAL A 79 6.09 26.84 1.94
CA VAL A 79 7.46 27.30 1.65
C VAL A 79 7.83 26.97 0.20
N ALA A 80 7.49 25.78 -0.29
CA ALA A 80 7.68 25.41 -1.69
C ALA A 80 6.90 26.34 -2.62
N PHE A 81 5.64 26.65 -2.29
CA PHE A 81 4.79 27.54 -3.06
C PHE A 81 5.36 28.96 -3.15
N VAL A 82 5.95 29.50 -2.08
CA VAL A 82 6.65 30.80 -2.14
C VAL A 82 7.80 30.76 -3.15
N ALA A 83 8.48 29.62 -3.29
CA ALA A 83 9.60 29.46 -4.22
C ALA A 83 9.17 29.31 -5.69
N HIS A 84 8.12 28.52 -5.98
CA HIS A 84 7.71 28.21 -7.36
C HIS A 84 6.48 29.00 -7.85
N GLN A 85 5.77 29.70 -6.96
CA GLN A 85 4.67 30.64 -7.24
C GLN A 85 3.49 30.10 -8.07
N SER A 86 3.27 28.79 -8.10
CA SER A 86 2.18 28.16 -8.88
C SER A 86 1.07 27.61 -7.99
N PHE A 87 -0.14 28.15 -8.14
CA PHE A 87 -1.29 27.66 -7.39
C PHE A 87 -1.64 26.21 -7.75
N GLN A 88 -1.50 25.85 -9.02
CA GLN A 88 -1.71 24.48 -9.47
C GLN A 88 -0.67 23.53 -8.86
N GLY A 89 0.59 23.96 -8.76
CA GLY A 89 1.64 23.21 -8.08
C GLY A 89 1.32 22.97 -6.60
N LEU A 90 0.87 24.01 -5.89
CA LEU A 90 0.43 23.88 -4.50
C LEU A 90 -0.73 22.89 -4.37
N ALA A 91 -1.73 22.95 -5.24
CA ALA A 91 -2.87 22.04 -5.19
C ALA A 91 -2.46 20.58 -5.42
N ILE A 92 -1.56 20.33 -6.38
CA ILE A 92 -0.97 19.00 -6.62
C ILE A 92 -0.20 18.55 -5.37
N GLY A 93 0.63 19.42 -4.81
CA GLY A 93 1.40 19.12 -3.60
C GLY A 93 0.51 18.68 -2.44
N LEU A 94 -0.56 19.43 -2.17
CA LEU A 94 -1.53 19.07 -1.14
C LEU A 94 -2.22 17.72 -1.41
N VAL A 95 -2.54 17.41 -2.67
CA VAL A 95 -3.12 16.12 -3.10
C VAL A 95 -2.16 14.94 -2.91
N PHE A 96 -0.85 15.12 -3.03
CA PHE A 96 0.09 14.04 -2.77
C PHE A 96 0.42 13.91 -1.28
N SER A 97 0.61 15.02 -0.58
CA SER A 97 0.94 15.07 0.84
C SER A 97 -0.19 14.53 1.74
N TYR A 98 -1.47 14.81 1.44
CA TYR A 98 -2.57 14.36 2.31
C TYR A 98 -2.69 12.82 2.41
N LYS A 99 -2.18 12.05 1.43
CA LYS A 99 -2.28 10.58 1.43
C LYS A 99 -1.58 9.96 2.64
N PHE A 100 -0.49 10.57 3.10
CA PHE A 100 0.22 10.13 4.31
C PHE A 100 -0.57 10.46 5.57
N ILE A 101 -1.11 11.67 5.64
CA ILE A 101 -1.96 12.14 6.76
C ILE A 101 -3.21 11.28 6.87
N TYR A 102 -3.85 10.96 5.75
CA TYR A 102 -5.02 10.09 5.68
C TYR A 102 -4.83 8.78 6.45
N ALA A 103 -3.69 8.10 6.29
CA ALA A 103 -3.41 6.85 7.00
C ALA A 103 -3.40 7.02 8.53
N ALA A 104 -2.83 8.12 9.03
CA ALA A 104 -2.80 8.42 10.47
C ALA A 104 -4.21 8.69 11.03
N PHE A 105 -5.05 9.42 10.29
CA PHE A 105 -6.45 9.65 10.66
C PHE A 105 -7.23 8.33 10.77
N ILE A 106 -7.14 7.48 9.74
CA ILE A 106 -7.82 6.16 9.75
C ILE A 106 -7.33 5.30 10.91
N TYR A 107 -6.01 5.27 11.17
CA TYR A 107 -5.45 4.51 12.28
C TYR A 107 -6.02 4.94 13.63
N PHE A 108 -5.99 6.24 13.96
CA PHE A 108 -6.50 6.72 15.25
C PHE A 108 -8.01 6.57 15.40
N ALA A 109 -8.77 6.73 14.31
CA ALA A 109 -10.22 6.51 14.31
C ALA A 109 -10.55 5.03 14.55
N LEU A 110 -9.97 4.11 13.77
CA LEU A 110 -10.18 2.67 13.95
C LEU A 110 -9.74 2.19 15.32
N GLU A 111 -8.60 2.67 15.82
CA GLU A 111 -8.14 2.37 17.18
C GLU A 111 -9.18 2.77 18.23
N LYS A 112 -9.77 3.97 18.10
CA LYS A 112 -10.80 4.43 19.04
C LYS A 112 -12.07 3.60 18.93
N ILE A 113 -12.51 3.26 17.72
CA ILE A 113 -13.66 2.37 17.48
C ILE A 113 -13.41 1.02 18.15
N ILE A 114 -12.25 0.43 17.90
CA ILE A 114 -11.86 -0.87 18.47
C ILE A 114 -11.91 -0.86 20.00
N GLN A 115 -11.38 0.20 20.62
CA GLN A 115 -11.39 0.35 22.08
C GLN A 115 -12.81 0.50 22.64
N LYS A 116 -13.68 1.25 21.95
CA LYS A 116 -15.04 1.57 22.42
C LYS A 116 -16.05 0.46 22.18
N GLU A 117 -15.94 -0.22 21.04
CA GLU A 117 -16.80 -1.35 20.66
C GLU A 117 -16.27 -2.69 21.19
N HIS A 118 -15.18 -2.68 21.97
CA HIS A 118 -14.52 -3.88 22.49
C HIS A 118 -14.22 -4.92 21.39
N PHE A 119 -13.77 -4.46 20.22
CA PHE A 119 -13.42 -5.38 19.13
C PHE A 119 -12.23 -6.22 19.56
N ASP A 120 -12.41 -7.53 19.57
CA ASP A 120 -11.31 -8.47 19.73
C ASP A 120 -10.51 -8.61 18.44
N GLU A 121 -9.35 -9.24 18.54
CA GLU A 121 -8.47 -9.49 17.40
C GLU A 121 -9.17 -10.30 16.29
N LYS A 122 -10.09 -11.20 16.68
CA LYS A 122 -10.92 -11.97 15.74
C LYS A 122 -11.88 -11.07 14.97
N ALA A 123 -12.55 -10.11 15.61
CA ALA A 123 -13.40 -9.13 14.94
C ALA A 123 -12.60 -8.26 13.97
N LEU A 124 -11.39 -7.85 14.36
CA LEU A 124 -10.50 -7.09 13.50
C LEU A 124 -10.08 -7.88 12.25
N VAL A 125 -9.68 -9.14 12.41
CA VAL A 125 -9.36 -10.01 11.27
C VAL A 125 -10.61 -10.27 10.39
N ARG A 126 -11.80 -10.38 10.96
CA ARG A 126 -13.06 -10.49 10.20
C ARG A 126 -13.37 -9.22 9.41
N LEU A 127 -13.06 -8.04 9.93
CA LEU A 127 -13.19 -6.78 9.19
C LEU A 127 -12.25 -6.78 7.98
N MET A 128 -10.98 -7.17 8.17
CA MET A 128 -10.00 -7.28 7.08
C MET A 128 -10.40 -8.33 6.05
N TYR A 129 -11.01 -9.44 6.47
CA TYR A 129 -11.61 -10.43 5.56
C TYR A 129 -12.71 -9.82 4.69
N LYS A 130 -13.64 -9.05 5.28
CA LYS A 130 -14.70 -8.36 4.51
C LYS A 130 -14.12 -7.34 3.53
N PHE A 131 -13.13 -6.56 3.97
CA PHE A 131 -12.43 -5.60 3.12
C PHE A 131 -11.75 -6.31 1.94
N THR A 132 -11.08 -7.44 2.19
CA THR A 132 -10.42 -8.25 1.15
C THR A 132 -11.43 -8.80 0.15
N ALA A 133 -12.60 -9.25 0.62
CA ALA A 133 -13.65 -9.74 -0.26
C ALA A 133 -14.11 -8.66 -1.23
N ILE A 134 -14.47 -7.47 -0.72
CA ILE A 134 -14.90 -6.34 -1.55
C ILE A 134 -13.80 -5.97 -2.54
N LEU A 135 -12.55 -5.85 -2.08
CA LEU A 135 -11.41 -5.52 -2.95
C LEU A 135 -11.24 -6.53 -4.09
N CYS A 136 -11.30 -7.84 -3.82
CA CYS A 136 -11.18 -8.88 -4.85
C CYS A 136 -12.33 -8.83 -5.85
N PHE A 137 -13.57 -8.67 -5.37
CA PHE A 137 -14.72 -8.57 -6.26
C PHE A 137 -14.67 -7.30 -7.12
N THR A 138 -14.33 -6.16 -6.54
CA THR A 138 -14.13 -4.91 -7.28
C THR A 138 -13.04 -5.07 -8.34
N PHE A 139 -11.92 -5.72 -8.01
CA PHE A 139 -10.85 -5.97 -8.98
C PHE A 139 -11.32 -6.84 -10.14
N ILE A 140 -11.95 -7.99 -9.88
CA ILE A 140 -12.37 -8.93 -10.94
C ILE A 140 -13.44 -8.29 -11.84
N ILE A 141 -14.44 -7.64 -11.25
CA ILE A 141 -15.48 -6.92 -12.01
C ILE A 141 -14.83 -5.81 -12.84
N GLY A 142 -13.91 -5.06 -12.24
CA GLY A 142 -13.17 -4.02 -12.92
C GLY A 142 -12.34 -4.57 -14.08
N ASP A 143 -11.71 -5.71 -13.92
CA ASP A 143 -10.89 -6.33 -14.97
C ASP A 143 -11.72 -6.77 -16.19
N VAL A 144 -12.85 -7.44 -15.93
CA VAL A 144 -13.81 -7.80 -16.98
C VAL A 144 -14.34 -6.55 -17.69
N LEU A 145 -14.65 -5.49 -16.93
CA LEU A 145 -15.17 -4.25 -17.50
C LEU A 145 -14.09 -3.49 -18.31
N ALA A 146 -12.85 -3.46 -17.83
CA ALA A 146 -11.73 -2.82 -18.52
C ALA A 146 -11.49 -3.45 -19.90
N ILE A 147 -11.60 -4.77 -20.01
CA ILE A 147 -11.47 -5.49 -21.29
C ILE A 147 -12.65 -5.16 -22.21
N ARG A 148 -13.88 -5.18 -21.68
CA ARG A 148 -15.08 -4.84 -22.48
C ARG A 148 -15.07 -3.40 -22.99
N LEU A 149 -14.48 -2.48 -22.23
CA LEU A 149 -14.34 -1.07 -22.60
C LEU A 149 -13.11 -0.79 -23.49
N GLY A 150 -12.29 -1.80 -23.81
CA GLY A 150 -11.07 -1.62 -24.61
C GLY A 150 -9.94 -0.89 -23.89
N ILE A 151 -10.04 -0.71 -22.57
CA ILE A 151 -9.01 -0.07 -21.73
C ILE A 151 -7.84 -1.03 -21.43
N SER A 152 -8.07 -2.34 -21.48
CA SER A 152 -7.07 -3.39 -21.31
C SER A 152 -7.18 -4.44 -22.42
N ASN A 153 -6.04 -4.88 -22.95
CA ASN A 153 -5.97 -5.89 -24.02
C ASN A 153 -5.91 -7.33 -23.49
N SER A 154 -5.69 -7.52 -22.18
CA SER A 154 -5.54 -8.84 -21.58
C SER A 154 -6.03 -8.87 -20.12
N PHE A 155 -6.46 -10.06 -19.67
CA PHE A 155 -6.70 -10.37 -18.25
C PHE A 155 -5.38 -10.48 -17.46
N PHE A 156 -4.31 -10.92 -18.12
CA PHE A 156 -2.99 -11.00 -17.49
C PHE A 156 -2.30 -9.65 -17.49
N ARG A 157 -1.58 -9.35 -16.41
CA ARG A 157 -0.88 -8.08 -16.18
C ARG A 157 -1.83 -6.88 -16.15
N SER A 158 -3.06 -7.11 -15.72
CA SER A 158 -4.07 -6.08 -15.61
C SER A 158 -4.12 -5.49 -14.21
N GLN A 159 -4.32 -4.17 -14.15
CA GLN A 159 -4.64 -3.45 -12.92
C GLN A 159 -6.17 -3.28 -12.74
N GLY A 160 -6.99 -3.98 -13.52
CA GLY A 160 -8.44 -3.81 -13.55
C GLY A 160 -8.80 -2.38 -13.89
N LEU A 161 -9.75 -1.78 -13.16
CA LEU A 161 -10.04 -0.34 -13.26
C LEU A 161 -9.25 0.50 -12.25
N PHE A 162 -8.26 -0.05 -11.54
CA PHE A 162 -7.46 0.73 -10.61
C PHE A 162 -6.38 1.54 -11.35
N SER A 163 -6.01 2.68 -10.77
CA SER A 163 -4.97 3.56 -11.31
C SER A 163 -3.54 3.08 -10.99
N SER A 164 -3.37 2.14 -10.06
CA SER A 164 -2.04 1.66 -9.63
C SER A 164 -2.03 0.16 -9.34
N GLY A 165 -1.48 -0.61 -10.28
CA GLY A 165 -1.27 -2.06 -10.12
C GLY A 165 -0.29 -2.42 -8.99
N ASN A 166 0.77 -1.63 -8.77
CA ASN A 166 1.74 -1.89 -7.69
C ASN A 166 1.10 -1.70 -6.30
N GLY A 167 0.38 -0.60 -6.08
CA GLY A 167 -0.32 -0.36 -4.82
C GLY A 167 -1.38 -1.41 -4.50
N LEU A 168 -2.12 -1.85 -5.53
CA LEU A 168 -3.09 -2.94 -5.41
C LEU A 168 -2.41 -4.27 -5.05
N GLY A 169 -1.31 -4.60 -5.74
CA GLY A 169 -0.52 -5.80 -5.48
C GLY A 169 0.06 -5.84 -4.06
N LEU A 170 0.53 -4.70 -3.54
CA LEU A 170 0.98 -4.56 -2.16
C LEU A 170 -0.15 -4.77 -1.15
N LEU A 171 -1.31 -4.15 -1.37
CA LEU A 171 -2.47 -4.25 -0.48
C LEU A 171 -3.01 -5.68 -0.44
N LEU A 172 -3.29 -6.29 -1.60
CA LEU A 172 -3.71 -7.70 -1.68
C LEU A 172 -2.65 -8.65 -1.13
N GLY A 173 -1.38 -8.34 -1.37
CA GLY A 173 -0.24 -9.07 -0.82
C GLY A 173 -0.27 -9.08 0.70
N ALA A 174 -0.38 -7.91 1.32
CA ALA A 174 -0.47 -7.82 2.78
C ALA A 174 -1.73 -8.48 3.35
N LEU A 175 -2.88 -8.30 2.69
CA LEU A 175 -4.15 -8.92 3.10
C LEU A 175 -4.10 -10.45 3.02
N SER A 176 -3.44 -11.03 2.01
CA SER A 176 -3.26 -12.49 1.92
C SER A 176 -2.50 -13.05 3.14
N PHE A 177 -1.47 -12.34 3.61
CA PHE A 177 -0.74 -12.70 4.83
C PHE A 177 -1.60 -12.54 6.08
N ILE A 178 -2.45 -11.51 6.15
CA ILE A 178 -3.39 -11.29 7.25
C ILE A 178 -4.45 -12.40 7.30
N LEU A 179 -5.04 -12.79 6.17
CA LEU A 179 -5.96 -13.93 6.10
C LEU A 179 -5.30 -15.20 6.61
N ARG A 180 -4.05 -15.42 6.20
CA ARG A 180 -3.25 -16.55 6.65
C ARG A 180 -2.96 -16.53 8.15
N PHE A 181 -2.64 -15.36 8.68
CA PHE A 181 -2.53 -15.16 10.12
C PHE A 181 -3.85 -15.53 10.83
N GLY A 182 -5.00 -15.12 10.26
CA GLY A 182 -6.33 -15.50 10.72
C GLY A 182 -6.60 -17.01 10.72
N PHE A 183 -6.10 -17.76 9.73
CA PHE A 183 -6.17 -19.22 9.72
C PHE A 183 -5.30 -19.84 10.82
N LYS A 184 -4.06 -19.37 10.97
CA LYS A 184 -3.14 -19.86 12.01
C LYS A 184 -3.72 -19.70 13.41
N GLN A 185 -4.35 -18.55 13.67
CA GLN A 185 -5.00 -18.25 14.95
C GLN A 185 -6.42 -18.84 15.08
N ARG A 186 -6.89 -19.60 14.07
CA ARG A 186 -8.25 -20.19 14.03
C ARG A 186 -9.39 -19.16 14.10
N TYR A 187 -9.14 -17.90 13.77
CA TYR A 187 -10.14 -16.83 13.70
C TYR A 187 -11.04 -16.96 12.47
N LEU A 188 -10.49 -17.47 11.38
CA LEU A 188 -11.19 -17.74 10.13
C LEU A 188 -11.27 -19.27 9.94
N LYS A 189 -12.50 -19.80 9.81
CA LYS A 189 -12.78 -21.24 9.61
C LYS A 189 -13.81 -21.42 8.50
N GLY A 190 -13.83 -22.60 7.90
CA GLY A 190 -14.78 -22.96 6.84
C GLY A 190 -14.26 -22.73 5.42
N ILE A 191 -15.12 -23.04 4.45
CA ILE A 191 -14.80 -23.02 3.01
C ILE A 191 -14.73 -21.59 2.48
N GLY A 192 -15.62 -20.69 2.91
CA GLY A 192 -15.68 -19.30 2.42
C GLY A 192 -14.34 -18.55 2.57
N PRO A 193 -13.75 -18.47 3.77
CA PRO A 193 -12.43 -17.86 3.95
C PRO A 193 -11.31 -18.50 3.12
N LYS A 194 -11.30 -19.84 2.99
CA LYS A 194 -10.32 -20.53 2.15
C LYS A 194 -10.49 -20.17 0.67
N ALA A 195 -11.73 -20.12 0.19
CA ALA A 195 -12.05 -19.71 -1.18
C ALA A 195 -11.61 -18.27 -1.44
N LEU A 196 -11.85 -17.33 -0.50
CA LEU A 196 -11.38 -15.96 -0.63
C LEU A 196 -9.84 -15.86 -0.62
N TYR A 197 -9.16 -16.66 0.21
CA TYR A 197 -7.69 -16.70 0.20
C TYR A 197 -7.17 -17.16 -1.17
N SER A 198 -7.72 -18.24 -1.72
CA SER A 198 -7.39 -18.70 -3.08
C SER A 198 -7.68 -17.64 -4.14
N LEU A 199 -8.83 -16.96 -4.04
CA LEU A 199 -9.19 -15.85 -4.93
C LEU A 199 -8.18 -14.71 -4.84
N THR A 200 -7.68 -14.40 -3.64
CA THR A 200 -6.66 -13.38 -3.42
C THR A 200 -5.36 -13.76 -4.12
N LEU A 201 -4.94 -15.03 -4.08
CA LEU A 201 -3.75 -15.51 -4.80
C LEU A 201 -3.94 -15.43 -6.31
N VAL A 202 -5.13 -15.77 -6.82
CA VAL A 202 -5.48 -15.60 -8.25
C VAL A 202 -5.40 -14.12 -8.64
N CYS A 203 -5.94 -13.20 -7.84
CA CYS A 203 -5.85 -11.76 -8.12
C CYS A 203 -4.38 -11.28 -8.15
N LEU A 204 -3.53 -11.74 -7.22
CA LEU A 204 -2.09 -11.42 -7.23
C LEU A 204 -1.39 -11.92 -8.49
N MET A 205 -1.77 -13.11 -8.97
CA MET A 205 -1.26 -13.68 -10.22
C MET A 205 -1.72 -12.86 -11.44
N LEU A 206 -2.99 -12.45 -11.50
CA LEU A 206 -3.52 -11.63 -12.60
C LEU A 206 -2.86 -10.25 -12.68
N ILE A 207 -2.60 -9.61 -11.53
CA ILE A 207 -1.90 -8.32 -11.46
C ILE A 207 -0.46 -8.43 -12.00
N ALA A 208 0.23 -9.53 -11.73
CA ALA A 208 1.58 -9.84 -12.24
C ALA A 208 2.61 -8.70 -12.12
N THR A 209 2.53 -7.88 -11.06
CA THR A 209 3.55 -6.86 -10.77
C THR A 209 4.70 -7.49 -9.98
N LYS A 210 5.88 -6.84 -9.98
CA LYS A 210 7.01 -7.30 -9.15
C LYS A 210 6.60 -7.48 -7.68
N ALA A 211 5.77 -6.56 -7.16
CA ALA A 211 5.17 -6.68 -5.83
C ALA A 211 4.36 -7.97 -5.67
N SER A 212 3.36 -8.16 -6.56
CA SER A 212 2.41 -9.25 -6.41
C SER A 212 3.08 -10.62 -6.55
N VAL A 213 4.06 -10.75 -7.44
CA VAL A 213 4.87 -11.97 -7.60
C VAL A 213 5.66 -12.29 -6.33
N ILE A 214 6.33 -11.32 -5.71
CA ILE A 214 7.07 -11.55 -4.46
C ILE A 214 6.10 -12.01 -3.34
N PHE A 215 4.96 -11.32 -3.18
CA PHE A 215 3.96 -11.73 -2.20
C PHE A 215 3.40 -13.13 -2.49
N LEU A 216 3.18 -13.48 -3.76
CA LEU A 216 2.71 -14.79 -4.20
C LEU A 216 3.72 -15.90 -3.84
N VAL A 217 4.99 -15.71 -4.21
CA VAL A 217 6.08 -16.65 -3.89
C VAL A 217 6.21 -16.86 -2.39
N LEU A 218 6.20 -15.79 -1.60
CA LEU A 218 6.30 -15.93 -0.15
C LEU A 218 5.07 -16.62 0.44
N ASN A 219 3.86 -16.35 -0.05
CA ASN A 219 2.66 -17.09 0.36
C ASN A 219 2.80 -18.59 0.07
N PHE A 220 3.32 -18.96 -1.10
CA PHE A 220 3.60 -20.36 -1.44
C PHE A 220 4.65 -20.98 -0.51
N ILE A 221 5.76 -20.29 -0.25
CA ILE A 221 6.80 -20.76 0.69
C ILE A 221 6.20 -21.03 2.07
N PHE A 222 5.42 -20.09 2.61
CA PHE A 222 4.74 -20.31 3.88
C PHE A 222 3.79 -21.50 3.78
N MET A 223 3.07 -21.67 2.64
CA MET A 223 2.08 -22.73 2.43
C MET A 223 2.76 -24.09 2.54
N LEU A 224 3.85 -24.27 1.80
CA LEU A 224 4.70 -25.45 1.87
C LEU A 224 5.24 -25.68 3.28
N TRP A 225 5.63 -24.63 4.00
CA TRP A 225 6.15 -24.77 5.36
C TRP A 225 5.07 -25.19 6.38
N SER A 226 3.79 -24.99 6.07
CA SER A 226 2.69 -25.44 6.94
C SER A 226 2.32 -26.91 6.72
N ILE A 227 2.88 -27.56 5.70
CA ILE A 227 2.65 -28.97 5.37
C ILE A 227 3.69 -29.83 6.10
N PRO A 228 3.32 -31.02 6.64
CA PRO A 228 4.27 -31.93 7.27
C PRO A 228 5.41 -32.32 6.31
N SER A 229 6.60 -32.57 6.86
CA SER A 229 7.85 -32.73 6.09
C SER A 229 7.76 -33.78 4.97
N LEU A 230 7.11 -34.92 5.22
CA LEU A 230 6.94 -35.99 4.25
C LEU A 230 6.15 -35.54 3.01
N TYR A 231 4.95 -35.00 3.21
CA TYR A 231 4.10 -34.50 2.13
C TYR A 231 4.72 -33.28 1.44
N ARG A 232 5.47 -32.45 2.19
CA ARG A 232 6.20 -31.32 1.63
C ARG A 232 7.27 -31.79 0.65
N SER A 233 8.08 -32.79 1.02
CA SER A 233 9.08 -33.36 0.12
C SER A 233 8.43 -33.97 -1.12
N PHE A 234 7.33 -34.71 -0.95
CA PHE A 234 6.57 -35.26 -2.07
C PHE A 234 6.04 -34.16 -3.01
N LEU A 235 5.45 -33.09 -2.48
CA LEU A 235 4.95 -31.97 -3.28
C LEU A 235 6.07 -31.22 -4.01
N ILE A 236 7.23 -31.05 -3.38
CA ILE A 236 8.40 -30.43 -4.04
C ILE A 236 8.87 -31.32 -5.19
N ILE A 237 9.01 -32.63 -4.97
CA ILE A 237 9.41 -33.58 -6.02
C ILE A 237 8.38 -33.58 -7.15
N ALA A 238 7.08 -33.66 -6.84
CA ALA A 238 6.01 -33.61 -7.84
C ALA A 238 6.03 -32.29 -8.63
N PHE A 239 6.25 -31.16 -7.98
CA PHE A 239 6.37 -29.86 -8.63
C PHE A 239 7.60 -29.78 -9.55
N LEU A 240 8.75 -30.31 -9.12
CA LEU A 240 9.96 -30.38 -9.94
C LEU A 240 9.77 -31.30 -11.16
N VAL A 241 9.10 -32.44 -10.98
CA VAL A 241 8.73 -33.34 -12.09
C VAL A 241 7.80 -32.62 -13.07
N LEU A 242 6.83 -31.86 -12.57
CA LEU A 242 5.90 -31.11 -13.40
C LEU A 242 6.61 -29.97 -14.16
N ILE A 243 7.55 -29.28 -13.52
CA ILE A 243 8.44 -28.32 -14.19
C ILE A 243 9.25 -29.01 -15.28
N PHE A 244 9.82 -30.19 -15.00
CA PHE A 244 10.62 -30.94 -15.96
C PHE A 244 9.80 -31.37 -17.18
N ILE A 245 8.59 -31.92 -16.96
CA ILE A 245 7.68 -32.35 -18.04
C ILE A 245 7.22 -31.18 -18.92
N TYR A 246 6.96 -30.02 -18.31
CA TYR A 246 6.45 -28.84 -19.01
C TYR A 246 7.51 -27.76 -19.25
N ALA A 247 8.78 -28.10 -19.15
CA ALA A 247 9.89 -27.14 -19.13
C ALA A 247 9.83 -26.20 -20.34
N ASP A 248 9.66 -26.75 -21.54
CA ASP A 248 9.64 -25.97 -22.79
C ASP A 248 8.44 -25.01 -22.87
N LYS A 249 7.25 -25.46 -22.44
CA LYS A 249 6.04 -24.62 -22.41
C LYS A 249 6.13 -23.53 -21.35
N ILE A 250 6.71 -23.86 -20.19
CA ILE A 250 6.97 -22.92 -19.12
C ILE A 250 8.00 -21.89 -19.59
N LEU A 251 9.10 -22.31 -20.20
CA LEU A 251 10.13 -21.42 -20.77
C LEU A 251 9.53 -20.50 -21.83
N ALA A 252 8.72 -21.00 -22.76
CA ALA A 252 8.05 -20.17 -23.76
C ALA A 252 7.11 -19.14 -23.11
N SER A 253 6.32 -19.55 -22.11
CA SER A 253 5.42 -18.64 -21.40
C SER A 253 6.16 -17.61 -20.53
N LEU A 254 7.24 -18.03 -19.87
CA LEU A 254 8.11 -17.16 -19.09
C LEU A 254 8.83 -16.18 -20.01
N ASN A 255 9.29 -16.60 -21.19
CA ASN A 255 9.94 -15.71 -22.15
C ASN A 255 8.98 -14.62 -22.63
N ILE A 256 7.71 -14.93 -22.86
CA ILE A 256 6.69 -13.92 -23.19
C ILE A 256 6.38 -13.02 -21.98
N ALA A 257 6.17 -13.61 -20.80
CA ALA A 257 5.80 -12.86 -19.60
C ALA A 257 6.93 -11.97 -19.05
N PHE A 258 8.18 -12.40 -19.25
CA PHE A 258 9.39 -11.76 -18.76
C PHE A 258 10.25 -11.18 -19.88
N GLU A 259 9.75 -11.07 -21.11
CA GLU A 259 10.50 -10.57 -22.28
C GLU A 259 11.25 -9.27 -21.96
N LEU A 260 10.56 -8.31 -21.34
CA LEU A 260 11.13 -7.04 -20.91
C LEU A 260 12.21 -7.19 -19.81
N LEU A 261 12.05 -8.17 -18.93
CA LEU A 261 13.01 -8.47 -17.85
C LEU A 261 14.24 -9.19 -18.41
N ILE A 262 14.07 -10.12 -19.36
CA ILE A 262 15.15 -10.82 -20.07
C ILE A 262 15.93 -9.80 -20.91
N PHE A 263 15.24 -8.99 -21.71
CA PHE A 263 15.85 -7.90 -22.48
C PHE A 263 16.67 -6.95 -21.59
N ARG A 264 16.15 -6.57 -20.42
CA ARG A 264 16.89 -5.75 -19.45
C ARG A 264 18.05 -6.48 -18.78
N PHE A 265 17.93 -7.80 -18.60
CA PHE A 265 18.99 -8.61 -18.02
C PHE A 265 20.16 -8.79 -18.99
N GLU A 266 19.87 -9.00 -20.27
CA GLU A 266 20.87 -9.17 -21.32
C GLU A 266 21.60 -7.84 -21.61
N ASN A 267 20.87 -6.72 -21.57
CA ASN A 267 21.42 -5.38 -21.82
C ASN A 267 21.86 -4.63 -20.55
N LYS A 268 22.07 -5.32 -19.42
CA LYS A 268 22.47 -4.66 -18.17
C LYS A 268 23.95 -4.26 -18.20
N THR A 269 24.25 -3.01 -17.86
CA THR A 269 25.62 -2.52 -17.62
C THR A 269 26.08 -2.79 -16.18
N SER A 270 25.15 -2.84 -15.22
CA SER A 270 25.43 -3.15 -13.82
C SER A 270 24.28 -3.95 -13.17
N TRP A 271 24.60 -4.77 -12.16
CA TRP A 271 23.58 -5.49 -11.38
C TRP A 271 22.64 -4.55 -10.62
N LEU A 272 23.16 -3.40 -10.19
CA LEU A 272 22.38 -2.36 -9.52
C LEU A 272 21.36 -1.73 -10.47
N GLY A 273 21.79 -1.38 -11.69
CA GLY A 273 20.91 -0.81 -12.73
C GLY A 273 19.81 -1.78 -13.16
N PHE A 274 20.12 -3.09 -13.20
CA PHE A 274 19.12 -4.14 -13.43
C PHE A 274 18.08 -4.22 -12.29
N LEU A 275 18.53 -4.25 -11.03
CA LEU A 275 17.67 -4.29 -9.83
C LEU A 275 16.78 -3.03 -9.72
N MET A 276 17.36 -1.86 -9.94
CA MET A 276 16.67 -0.57 -10.00
C MET A 276 15.85 -0.39 -11.28
N SER A 277 15.89 -1.36 -12.19
CA SER A 277 15.04 -1.42 -13.37
C SER A 277 15.20 -0.21 -14.31
N GLY A 278 16.41 0.35 -14.37
CA GLY A 278 16.75 1.55 -15.14
C GLY A 278 16.52 2.88 -14.40
N ARG A 279 16.20 2.87 -13.10
CA ARG A 279 15.95 4.10 -12.32
C ARG A 279 17.19 4.84 -11.83
N GLU A 280 18.38 4.29 -12.08
CA GLU A 280 19.66 4.93 -11.77
C GLU A 280 19.80 6.29 -12.47
N SER A 281 19.43 6.37 -13.76
CA SER A 281 19.47 7.63 -14.51
C SER A 281 18.48 8.68 -13.99
N TYR A 282 17.32 8.25 -13.48
CA TYR A 282 16.37 9.16 -12.82
C TYR A 282 16.92 9.69 -11.50
N LEU A 283 17.59 8.84 -10.72
CA LEU A 283 18.26 9.26 -9.48
C LEU A 283 19.39 10.25 -9.77
N ASP A 284 20.24 9.98 -10.76
CA ASP A 284 21.33 10.88 -11.13
C ASP A 284 20.81 12.24 -11.59
N THR A 285 19.75 12.24 -12.41
CA THR A 285 19.08 13.46 -12.85
C THR A 285 18.50 14.22 -11.66
N ALA A 286 17.83 13.52 -10.73
CA ALA A 286 17.25 14.12 -9.54
C ALA A 286 18.30 14.72 -8.60
N PHE A 287 19.39 14.01 -8.34
CA PHE A 287 20.48 14.52 -7.51
C PHE A 287 21.21 15.69 -8.18
N THR A 288 21.33 15.69 -9.50
CA THR A 288 21.95 16.81 -10.25
C THR A 288 21.08 18.07 -10.13
N ALA A 289 19.78 17.97 -10.38
CA ALA A 289 18.84 19.09 -10.19
C ALA A 289 18.79 19.56 -8.74
N PHE A 290 18.78 18.62 -7.79
CA PHE A 290 18.77 18.92 -6.36
C PHE A 290 20.00 19.73 -5.92
N LYS A 291 21.21 19.34 -6.38
CA LYS A 291 22.47 20.03 -6.07
C LYS A 291 22.53 21.45 -6.61
N GLN A 292 21.82 21.74 -7.70
CA GLN A 292 21.75 23.08 -8.30
C GLN A 292 20.82 24.03 -7.53
N SER A 293 20.14 23.56 -6.48
CA SER A 293 19.18 24.38 -5.75
C SER A 293 19.86 25.46 -4.90
N PRO A 294 19.37 26.72 -4.97
CA PRO A 294 19.94 27.83 -4.17
C PRO A 294 19.72 27.67 -2.66
N PHE A 295 18.79 26.81 -2.24
CA PHE A 295 18.46 26.55 -0.83
C PHE A 295 18.87 25.14 -0.37
N LEU A 296 19.97 24.62 -0.91
CA LEU A 296 20.41 23.24 -0.70
C LEU A 296 20.44 22.80 0.78
N PRO A 297 21.01 23.55 1.75
CA PRO A 297 21.03 23.12 3.15
C PRO A 297 19.62 22.91 3.75
N LEU A 298 18.68 23.80 3.43
CA LEU A 298 17.30 23.70 3.90
C LEU A 298 16.58 22.52 3.26
N ARG A 299 16.79 22.28 1.96
CA ARG A 299 16.22 21.13 1.25
C ARG A 299 16.76 19.80 1.77
N ILE A 300 18.03 19.73 2.18
CA ILE A 300 18.59 18.53 2.80
C ILE A 300 17.89 18.22 4.13
N LEU A 301 17.60 19.24 4.94
CA LEU A 301 16.99 19.04 6.26
C LEU A 301 15.49 18.75 6.19
N PHE A 302 14.74 19.55 5.44
CA PHE A 302 13.28 19.56 5.44
C PHE A 302 12.63 19.09 4.14
N GLY A 303 13.42 18.92 3.06
CA GLY A 303 12.89 18.65 1.74
C GLY A 303 12.30 19.89 1.08
N ALA A 304 11.57 19.68 -0.02
CA ALA A 304 11.00 20.75 -0.83
C ALA A 304 9.49 20.59 -1.08
N GLY A 305 8.81 19.72 -0.33
CA GLY A 305 7.40 19.43 -0.52
C GLY A 305 7.16 18.43 -1.64
N SER A 306 5.94 17.93 -1.71
CA SER A 306 5.64 16.81 -2.60
C SER A 306 5.65 17.26 -4.06
N PHE A 307 5.11 18.44 -4.37
CA PHE A 307 5.08 18.95 -5.75
C PHE A 307 6.48 19.18 -6.31
N LEU A 308 7.30 19.98 -5.62
CA LEU A 308 8.62 20.34 -6.11
C LEU A 308 9.62 19.17 -5.99
N SER A 309 9.52 18.34 -4.94
CA SER A 309 10.35 17.15 -4.74
C SER A 309 11.84 17.43 -4.99
N TYR A 310 12.43 16.91 -6.07
CA TYR A 310 13.83 17.13 -6.46
C TYR A 310 14.01 18.25 -7.51
N GLU A 311 12.94 18.75 -8.12
CA GLU A 311 12.99 19.78 -9.16
C GLU A 311 13.44 21.15 -8.62
N LEU A 312 13.78 22.06 -9.54
CA LEU A 312 14.16 23.44 -9.24
C LEU A 312 12.90 24.33 -9.28
N PRO A 313 12.74 25.30 -8.36
CA PRO A 313 11.59 26.19 -8.34
C PRO A 313 11.37 26.98 -9.65
N THR A 314 12.43 27.16 -10.44
CA THR A 314 12.42 27.90 -11.71
C THR A 314 12.26 27.00 -12.95
N GLN A 315 12.38 25.68 -12.78
CA GLN A 315 12.41 24.70 -13.87
C GLN A 315 11.65 23.44 -13.44
N TYR A 316 10.36 23.59 -13.16
CA TYR A 316 9.47 22.48 -12.80
C TYR A 316 8.48 22.16 -13.92
N THR A 317 7.98 20.93 -13.92
CA THR A 317 6.88 20.53 -14.80
C THR A 317 5.61 20.34 -13.98
N LEU A 318 4.45 20.68 -14.56
CA LEU A 318 3.15 20.47 -13.90
C LEU A 318 2.79 18.98 -13.73
N ASN A 319 3.53 18.09 -14.40
CA ASN A 319 3.44 16.66 -14.19
C ASN A 319 4.25 16.29 -12.95
N TYR A 320 3.56 15.83 -11.92
CA TYR A 320 4.16 15.33 -10.71
C TYR A 320 5.12 14.16 -11.00
N LYS A 321 6.42 14.33 -10.72
CA LYS A 321 7.44 13.30 -10.93
C LYS A 321 7.84 12.65 -9.61
N MET A 322 7.50 11.37 -9.47
CA MET A 322 8.05 10.49 -8.43
C MET A 322 9.20 9.68 -9.02
N LEU A 323 10.22 9.41 -8.21
CA LEU A 323 11.27 8.45 -8.53
C LEU A 323 10.79 7.01 -8.35
N GLU A 324 9.58 6.85 -7.80
CA GLU A 324 8.96 5.57 -7.48
C GLU A 324 9.81 4.77 -6.50
N MET A 325 10.50 5.44 -5.59
CA MET A 325 11.36 4.84 -4.57
C MET A 325 11.14 5.60 -3.26
N ASP A 326 10.38 5.02 -2.33
CA ASP A 326 9.83 5.78 -1.20
C ASP A 326 10.92 6.39 -0.30
N ILE A 327 12.13 5.82 -0.24
CA ILE A 327 13.26 6.44 0.48
C ILE A 327 13.68 7.75 -0.17
N PHE A 328 13.94 7.71 -1.48
CA PHE A 328 14.42 8.89 -2.22
C PHE A 328 13.31 9.92 -2.36
N ASP A 329 12.08 9.49 -2.63
CA ASP A 329 10.92 10.37 -2.65
C ASP A 329 10.73 11.02 -1.26
N THR A 330 10.84 10.27 -0.15
CA THR A 330 10.78 10.85 1.20
C THR A 330 11.92 11.83 1.46
N PHE A 331 13.13 11.55 0.98
CA PHE A 331 14.28 12.45 1.11
C PHE A 331 14.05 13.77 0.38
N PHE A 332 13.61 13.74 -0.88
CA PHE A 332 13.40 14.96 -1.64
C PHE A 332 12.19 15.77 -1.13
N ILE A 333 11.15 15.08 -0.66
CA ILE A 333 9.91 15.72 -0.19
C ILE A 333 10.05 16.27 1.24
N TYR A 334 10.65 15.49 2.16
CA TYR A 334 10.68 15.77 3.60
C TYR A 334 12.10 15.82 4.21
N GLY A 335 13.14 15.73 3.40
CA GLY A 335 14.53 15.81 3.83
C GLY A 335 14.99 14.61 4.67
N ILE A 336 16.14 14.78 5.31
CA ILE A 336 16.72 13.76 6.18
C ILE A 336 15.83 13.45 7.39
N ILE A 337 15.06 14.43 7.88
CA ILE A 337 14.11 14.25 8.98
C ILE A 337 13.05 13.21 8.58
N GLY A 338 12.48 13.36 7.38
CA GLY A 338 11.52 12.40 6.84
C GLY A 338 12.10 10.98 6.73
N VAL A 339 13.33 10.86 6.23
CA VAL A 339 14.02 9.57 6.09
C VAL A 339 14.30 8.91 7.44
N CYS A 340 14.75 9.68 8.44
CA CYS A 340 14.96 9.17 9.80
C CYS A 340 13.64 8.67 10.43
N LEU A 341 12.55 9.42 10.25
CA LEU A 341 11.22 9.01 10.71
C LEU A 341 10.74 7.74 9.99
N TYR A 342 10.96 7.65 8.67
CA TYR A 342 10.67 6.47 7.87
C TYR A 342 11.37 5.22 8.41
N PHE A 343 12.70 5.27 8.59
CA PHE A 343 13.46 4.13 9.09
C PHE A 343 13.08 3.74 10.51
N THR A 344 12.86 4.74 11.39
CA THR A 344 12.41 4.49 12.77
C THR A 344 11.07 3.78 12.79
N PHE A 345 10.11 4.26 11.98
CA PHE A 345 8.79 3.67 11.85
C PHE A 345 8.84 2.26 11.25
N MET A 346 9.65 2.05 10.22
CA MET A 346 9.90 0.74 9.61
C MET A 346 10.43 -0.27 10.63
N ILE A 347 11.50 0.09 11.35
CA ILE A 347 12.11 -0.77 12.38
C ILE A 347 11.10 -1.09 13.47
N TYR A 348 10.33 -0.09 13.93
CA TYR A 348 9.27 -0.29 14.92
C TYR A 348 8.24 -1.32 14.44
N CYS A 349 7.69 -1.14 13.23
CA CYS A 349 6.70 -2.03 12.63
C CYS A 349 7.25 -3.44 12.48
N ILE A 350 8.44 -3.62 11.91
CA ILE A 350 9.07 -4.93 11.70
C ILE A 350 9.24 -5.65 13.05
N ARG A 351 9.86 -4.99 14.04
CA ARG A 351 10.13 -5.61 15.35
C ARG A 351 8.83 -6.04 16.04
N LYS A 352 7.82 -5.19 16.02
CA LYS A 352 6.54 -5.48 16.67
C LYS A 352 5.73 -6.54 15.92
N SER A 353 5.77 -6.53 14.58
CA SER A 353 5.17 -7.58 13.76
C SER A 353 5.77 -8.95 14.02
N PHE A 354 7.11 -9.07 14.07
CA PHE A 354 7.76 -10.34 14.39
C PHE A 354 7.46 -10.84 15.80
N LYS A 355 7.34 -9.93 16.79
CA LYS A 355 6.89 -10.28 18.15
C LYS A 355 5.46 -10.86 18.14
N LYS A 356 4.58 -10.35 17.27
CA LYS A 356 3.19 -10.82 17.15
C LYS A 356 3.09 -12.16 16.41
N SER A 357 3.73 -12.27 15.25
CA SER A 357 3.77 -13.50 14.44
C SER A 357 4.82 -13.40 13.35
N ARG A 358 5.54 -14.50 13.09
CA ARG A 358 6.46 -14.61 11.95
C ARG A 358 5.78 -14.26 10.61
N ILE A 359 4.50 -14.63 10.42
CA ILE A 359 3.74 -14.32 9.20
C ILE A 359 3.60 -12.80 9.03
N LEU A 360 3.19 -12.09 10.08
CA LEU A 360 3.06 -10.63 10.04
C LEU A 360 4.42 -9.93 9.92
N GLY A 361 5.46 -10.49 10.55
CA GLY A 361 6.84 -10.01 10.41
C GLY A 361 7.31 -10.01 8.96
N TRP A 362 7.19 -11.14 8.27
CA TRP A 362 7.57 -11.26 6.87
C TRP A 362 6.67 -10.45 5.92
N CYS A 363 5.37 -10.34 6.21
CA CYS A 363 4.48 -9.41 5.50
C CYS A 363 5.00 -7.97 5.58
N THR A 364 5.37 -7.52 6.78
CA THR A 364 5.87 -6.17 7.04
C THR A 364 7.22 -5.93 6.35
N VAL A 365 8.15 -6.89 6.45
CA VAL A 365 9.45 -6.83 5.76
C VAL A 365 9.26 -6.72 4.24
N THR A 366 8.38 -7.53 3.66
CA THR A 366 8.11 -7.51 2.21
C THR A 366 7.54 -6.17 1.76
N LEU A 367 6.59 -5.64 2.54
CA LEU A 367 5.95 -4.36 2.25
C LEU A 367 6.97 -3.20 2.30
N PHE A 368 7.83 -3.14 3.31
CA PHE A 368 8.87 -2.10 3.39
C PHE A 368 10.02 -2.33 2.39
N ALA A 369 10.43 -3.57 2.14
CA ALA A 369 11.43 -3.85 1.10
C ALA A 369 10.93 -3.37 -0.27
N HIS A 370 9.67 -3.63 -0.60
CA HIS A 370 9.09 -3.12 -1.84
C HIS A 370 8.99 -1.59 -1.83
N SER A 371 8.55 -0.96 -0.73
CA SER A 371 8.55 0.49 -0.55
C SER A 371 9.92 1.12 -0.88
N MET A 372 11.01 0.52 -0.38
CA MET A 372 12.37 1.01 -0.61
C MET A 372 12.82 0.91 -2.07
N PHE A 373 12.54 -0.20 -2.74
CA PHE A 373 13.10 -0.49 -4.09
C PHE A 373 12.18 -0.13 -5.26
N ALA A 374 10.87 -0.21 -5.05
CA ALA A 374 9.86 -0.11 -6.08
C ALA A 374 8.76 0.94 -5.79
N GLY A 375 8.80 1.54 -4.58
CA GLY A 375 7.99 2.70 -4.19
C GLY A 375 6.52 2.38 -3.92
N HIS A 376 5.70 3.43 -3.94
CA HIS A 376 4.24 3.40 -3.90
C HIS A 376 3.63 2.69 -2.69
N THR A 377 4.33 2.63 -1.56
CA THR A 377 3.77 2.03 -0.34
C THR A 377 3.25 3.10 0.60
N LEU A 378 4.02 4.17 0.83
CA LEU A 378 3.61 5.28 1.69
C LEU A 378 2.81 6.36 0.97
N PHE A 379 3.16 6.65 -0.28
CA PHE A 379 2.52 7.72 -1.04
C PHE A 379 1.32 7.27 -1.88
N ASN A 380 0.81 6.07 -1.61
CA ASN A 380 -0.39 5.52 -2.23
C ASN A 380 -1.42 5.18 -1.15
N GLY A 381 -2.62 5.78 -1.25
CA GLY A 381 -3.69 5.62 -0.26
C GLY A 381 -4.18 4.17 -0.12
N LEU A 382 -4.07 3.36 -1.18
CA LEU A 382 -4.44 1.94 -1.14
C LEU A 382 -3.46 1.14 -0.27
N SER A 383 -2.18 1.20 -0.56
CA SER A 383 -1.14 0.47 0.20
C SER A 383 -0.98 0.98 1.63
N ALA A 384 -1.21 2.27 1.88
CA ALA A 384 -1.19 2.83 3.22
C ALA A 384 -2.26 2.19 4.14
N THR A 385 -3.39 1.75 3.57
CA THR A 385 -4.42 1.01 4.31
C THR A 385 -3.89 -0.33 4.86
N ALA A 386 -2.99 -1.00 4.14
CA ALA A 386 -2.35 -2.22 4.62
C ALA A 386 -1.49 -1.98 5.87
N LEU A 387 -0.74 -0.87 5.91
CA LEU A 387 0.04 -0.46 7.07
C LEU A 387 -0.85 -0.21 8.29
N VAL A 388 -1.97 0.49 8.09
CA VAL A 388 -2.96 0.72 9.17
C VAL A 388 -3.45 -0.60 9.75
N PHE A 389 -3.82 -1.56 8.90
CA PHE A 389 -4.29 -2.87 9.34
C PHE A 389 -3.23 -3.66 10.12
N ILE A 390 -1.98 -3.66 9.65
CA ILE A 390 -0.86 -4.29 10.36
C ILE A 390 -0.66 -3.64 11.73
N LEU A 391 -0.65 -2.31 11.81
CA LEU A 391 -0.49 -1.56 13.08
C LEU A 391 -1.58 -1.89 14.10
N LEU A 392 -2.83 -2.00 13.66
CA LEU A 392 -3.95 -2.35 14.54
C LEU A 392 -3.80 -3.78 15.11
N LEU A 393 -3.39 -4.76 14.30
CA LEU A 393 -3.13 -6.14 14.76
C LEU A 393 -1.97 -6.23 15.74
N ILE A 394 -0.89 -5.48 15.48
CA ILE A 394 0.26 -5.39 16.37
C ILE A 394 -0.18 -4.88 17.75
N LYS A 395 -1.01 -3.84 17.80
CA LYS A 395 -1.40 -3.18 19.05
C LYS A 395 -2.34 -4.04 19.89
N GLN A 396 -3.29 -4.74 19.26
CA GLN A 396 -4.25 -5.63 19.92
C GLN A 396 -3.59 -6.76 20.75
N GLY A 397 -2.34 -7.13 20.45
CA GLY A 397 -1.60 -8.14 21.23
C GLY A 397 -0.80 -7.62 22.43
N GLY A 398 -0.79 -6.30 22.68
CA GLY A 398 0.09 -5.68 23.69
C GLY A 398 -0.58 -5.29 25.01
N ALA A 399 -1.90 -5.43 25.14
CA ALA A 399 -2.61 -5.16 26.38
C ALA A 399 -2.83 -6.49 27.14
N PRO A 400 -2.31 -6.67 28.36
CA PRO A 400 -2.75 -7.75 29.21
C PRO A 400 -4.25 -7.54 29.48
N THR A 401 -5.04 -8.51 29.06
CA THR A 401 -6.47 -8.60 29.34
C THR A 401 -6.69 -8.55 30.85
N GLN A 402 -7.25 -7.45 31.35
CA GLN A 402 -8.07 -7.55 32.55
C GLN A 402 -9.23 -8.47 32.20
N LYS A 403 -9.24 -9.66 32.81
CA LYS A 403 -10.40 -10.53 32.84
C LYS A 403 -11.54 -9.75 33.50
N THR A 404 -12.49 -9.29 32.70
CA THR A 404 -13.84 -9.01 33.20
C THR A 404 -14.81 -9.91 32.47
N SER A 405 -15.25 -10.91 33.24
CA SER A 405 -16.48 -11.67 33.17
C SER A 405 -17.46 -11.32 32.03
N GLN A 406 -17.76 -12.37 31.26
CA GLN A 406 -19.08 -12.71 30.71
C GLN A 406 -20.14 -11.59 30.73
N THR A 407 -20.50 -11.10 29.55
CA THR A 407 -21.92 -10.91 29.24
C THR A 407 -22.11 -11.03 27.74
N THR A 408 -22.74 -12.15 27.37
CA THR A 408 -23.50 -12.38 26.13
C THR A 408 -24.35 -11.16 25.82
N TYR A 409 -24.35 -10.63 24.59
CA TYR A 409 -25.53 -10.14 23.85
C TYR A 409 -25.13 -9.77 22.40
N LEU A 410 -25.76 -10.50 21.46
CA LEU A 410 -26.08 -10.22 20.05
C LEU A 410 -24.99 -9.73 19.08
#